data_AF-A0A2V6WUP9-F1
#
_entry.id   AF-A0A2V6WUP9-F1
#
_cell.length_a   1.000
_cell.length_b   1.000
_cell.length_c   1.000
_cell.angle_alpha   90.00
_cell.angle_beta   90.00
_cell.angle_gamma   90.00
#
_symmetry.space_group_name_H-M   'P 1'
#
loop_
_entity.id
_entity.type
_entity.pdbx_description
1 polymer ?
#
loop_
_entity_poly.entity_id
_entity_poly.type
_entity_poly.pdbx_seq_one_letter_code
_entity_poly.pdbx_strand_id
1 'polypeptide(L)'
;DFVVRADSPYRTLEDTFGGCIAYSIEHSHSGYNAARFHLLSYRRPDRPTLYSKVLGPLHRQLPVIDAVLDGRADVGPVDAYGLDLLRRHGAERAKRVRVVATTLDAPSAPLVASPGVDPVTRQRLAEALLAADRAPELASTLDELLIARFTDADPDAFDVMLARHRQAEAAAYTRLG
;
A
#
# COMPACT_ATOMS: atom_id res chain seq x y z
N ASP A 1 0.99 -5.17 -0.18
CA ASP A 1 0.66 -6.56 -0.57
C ASP A 1 -0.02 -6.65 -1.90
N PHE A 2 0.21 -7.71 -2.66
CA PHE A 2 -0.60 -8.10 -3.81
C PHE A 2 -1.62 -9.13 -3.38
N VAL A 3 -2.90 -8.79 -3.50
CA VAL A 3 -4.01 -9.67 -3.10
C VAL A 3 -4.70 -10.29 -4.30
N VAL A 4 -5.09 -11.55 -4.15
CA VAL A 4 -5.93 -12.33 -5.05
C VAL A 4 -7.14 -12.85 -4.27
N ARG A 5 -8.17 -13.39 -4.94
CA ARG A 5 -9.24 -14.10 -4.22
C ARG A 5 -8.67 -15.30 -3.46
N ALA A 6 -9.15 -15.53 -2.24
CA ALA A 6 -8.68 -16.61 -1.39
C ALA A 6 -8.82 -17.99 -2.06
N ASP A 7 -9.91 -18.19 -2.82
CA ASP A 7 -10.25 -19.41 -3.55
C ASP A 7 -9.67 -19.50 -4.97
N SER A 8 -8.94 -18.48 -5.43
CA SER A 8 -8.29 -18.50 -6.74
C SER A 8 -7.18 -19.56 -6.81
N PRO A 9 -6.86 -20.09 -8.01
CA PRO A 9 -5.76 -21.04 -8.18
C PRO A 9 -4.36 -20.39 -8.05
N TYR A 10 -4.26 -19.05 -8.13
CA TYR A 10 -2.99 -18.31 -8.21
C TYR A 10 -2.15 -18.42 -6.93
N ARG A 11 -1.05 -19.17 -6.92
CA ARG A 11 -0.20 -19.36 -5.74
C ARG A 11 0.88 -18.30 -5.62
N THR A 12 1.38 -17.77 -6.73
CA THR A 12 2.37 -16.70 -6.77
C THR A 12 1.85 -15.49 -7.54
N LEU A 13 2.61 -14.39 -7.53
CA LEU A 13 2.27 -13.21 -8.31
C LEU A 13 2.34 -13.51 -9.81
N GLU A 14 3.31 -14.30 -10.25
CA GLU A 14 3.51 -14.65 -11.66
C GLU A 14 2.35 -15.44 -12.26
N ASP A 15 1.63 -16.21 -11.44
CA ASP A 15 0.43 -16.93 -11.88
C ASP A 15 -0.68 -15.99 -12.39
N THR A 16 -0.61 -14.70 -12.03
CA THR A 16 -1.57 -13.66 -12.44
C THR A 16 -1.15 -12.91 -13.71
N PHE A 17 0.08 -13.11 -14.18
CA PHE A 17 0.59 -12.43 -15.38
C PHE A 17 -0.18 -12.86 -16.63
N GLY A 18 -0.31 -11.93 -17.57
CA GLY A 18 -1.22 -12.04 -18.71
C GLY A 18 -2.68 -11.74 -18.37
N GLY A 19 -3.04 -11.69 -17.08
CA GLY A 19 -4.37 -11.32 -16.60
C GLY A 19 -4.60 -9.81 -16.48
N CYS A 20 -5.43 -9.44 -15.51
CA CYS A 20 -5.83 -8.08 -15.17
C CYS A 20 -5.33 -7.68 -13.78
N ILE A 21 -4.54 -6.61 -13.70
CA ILE A 21 -4.16 -5.97 -12.45
C ILE A 21 -5.05 -4.74 -12.18
N ALA A 22 -5.67 -4.67 -11.00
CA ALA A 22 -6.33 -3.45 -10.54
C ALA A 22 -5.34 -2.54 -9.79
N TYR A 23 -5.60 -1.23 -9.75
CA TYR A 23 -4.83 -0.29 -8.92
C TYR A 23 -5.71 0.84 -8.38
N SER A 24 -5.25 1.50 -7.31
CA SER A 24 -6.00 2.60 -6.69
C SER A 24 -5.83 3.90 -7.47
N ILE A 25 -4.67 4.54 -7.40
CA ILE A 25 -4.37 5.81 -8.06
C ILE A 25 -2.86 5.99 -8.18
N GLU A 26 -2.41 6.65 -9.23
CA GLU A 26 -1.00 6.73 -9.63
C GLU A 26 -0.11 7.46 -8.61
N HIS A 27 -0.68 8.39 -7.85
CA HIS A 27 0.03 9.08 -6.78
C HIS A 27 0.08 8.28 -5.46
N SER A 28 -0.53 7.09 -5.39
CA SER A 28 -0.46 6.22 -4.22
C SER A 28 0.87 5.48 -4.16
N HIS A 29 1.52 5.44 -2.99
CA HIS A 29 2.70 4.59 -2.82
C HIS A 29 2.32 3.11 -2.83
N SER A 30 1.54 2.64 -1.85
CA SER A 30 1.21 1.22 -1.70
C SER A 30 0.30 0.68 -2.81
N GLY A 31 -0.65 1.48 -3.29
CA GLY A 31 -1.59 1.07 -4.34
C GLY A 31 -1.10 1.28 -5.77
N TYR A 32 0.11 1.82 -5.98
CA TYR A 32 0.67 2.00 -7.32
C TYR A 32 2.20 1.98 -7.38
N ASN A 33 2.89 2.96 -6.78
CA ASN A 33 4.34 3.12 -6.99
C ASN A 33 5.16 1.92 -6.48
N ALA A 34 4.85 1.41 -5.27
CA ALA A 34 5.50 0.24 -4.70
C ALA A 34 5.26 -1.03 -5.55
N ALA A 35 4.03 -1.20 -6.03
CA ALA A 35 3.65 -2.31 -6.90
C ALA A 35 4.39 -2.24 -8.25
N ARG A 36 4.39 -1.07 -8.88
CA ARG A 36 5.09 -0.82 -10.15
C ARG A 36 6.59 -1.07 -10.02
N PHE A 37 7.20 -0.63 -8.92
CA PHE A 37 8.62 -0.90 -8.64
C PHE A 37 8.88 -2.39 -8.42
N HIS A 38 8.06 -3.08 -7.62
CA HIS A 38 8.20 -4.52 -7.38
C HIS A 38 8.12 -5.34 -8.68
N LEU A 39 7.19 -4.96 -9.57
CA LEU A 39 6.98 -5.61 -10.86
C LEU A 39 8.18 -5.48 -11.81
N LEU A 40 9.08 -4.50 -11.63
CA LEU A 40 10.28 -4.36 -12.46
C LEU A 40 11.14 -5.63 -12.49
N SER A 41 11.24 -6.33 -11.35
CA SER A 41 12.04 -7.54 -11.23
C SER A 41 11.55 -8.70 -12.11
N TYR A 42 10.30 -8.65 -12.58
CA TYR A 42 9.69 -9.66 -13.44
C TYR A 42 9.71 -9.29 -14.92
N ARG A 43 10.04 -8.03 -15.26
CA ARG A 43 10.18 -7.56 -16.63
C ARG A 43 11.47 -8.08 -17.24
N ARG A 44 11.38 -8.51 -18.50
CA ARG A 44 12.51 -8.99 -19.29
C ARG A 44 12.42 -8.40 -20.70
N PRO A 45 13.51 -8.34 -21.48
CA PRO A 45 13.45 -7.84 -22.84
C PRO A 45 12.41 -8.56 -23.72
N ASP A 46 12.20 -9.85 -23.49
CA ASP A 46 11.21 -10.71 -24.16
C ASP A 46 9.80 -10.65 -23.53
N ARG A 47 9.67 -10.04 -22.34
CA ARG A 47 8.39 -9.83 -21.65
C ARG A 47 8.35 -8.45 -20.99
N PRO A 48 8.24 -7.37 -21.78
CA PRO A 48 8.22 -6.00 -21.27
C PRO A 48 6.87 -5.63 -20.62
N THR A 49 5.79 -6.36 -20.94
CA THR A 49 4.45 -6.15 -20.39
C THR A 49 4.03 -7.39 -19.61
N LEU A 50 3.61 -7.21 -18.35
CA LEU A 50 3.27 -8.33 -17.45
C LEU A 50 1.78 -8.64 -17.40
N TYR A 51 0.91 -7.64 -17.60
CA TYR A 51 -0.54 -7.79 -17.56
C TYR A 51 -1.16 -7.36 -18.88
N SER A 52 -2.16 -8.08 -19.36
CA SER A 52 -2.88 -7.71 -20.59
C SER A 52 -3.89 -6.60 -20.37
N LYS A 53 -4.35 -6.42 -19.12
CA LYS A 53 -5.30 -5.40 -18.71
C LYS A 53 -4.87 -4.74 -17.42
N VAL A 54 -5.16 -3.44 -17.32
CA VAL A 54 -4.95 -2.65 -16.11
C VAL A 54 -6.25 -1.94 -15.78
N LEU A 55 -6.80 -2.19 -14.60
CA LEU A 55 -8.07 -1.64 -14.14
C LEU A 55 -7.84 -0.54 -13.10
N GLY A 56 -8.11 0.70 -13.46
CA GLY A 56 -8.07 1.85 -12.57
C GLY A 56 -8.01 3.18 -13.32
N PRO A 57 -7.94 4.31 -12.59
CA PRO A 57 -7.82 4.39 -11.14
C PRO A 57 -9.13 4.03 -10.43
N LEU A 58 -9.05 3.22 -9.37
CA LEU A 58 -10.17 2.92 -8.47
C LEU A 58 -10.20 3.80 -7.20
N HIS A 59 -9.31 4.80 -7.14
CA HIS A 59 -9.12 5.87 -6.15
C HIS A 59 -8.80 5.44 -4.70
N ARG A 60 -9.29 4.29 -4.23
CA ARG A 60 -9.13 3.80 -2.85
C ARG A 60 -8.81 2.31 -2.85
N GLN A 61 -8.33 1.79 -1.72
CA GLN A 61 -7.99 0.37 -1.58
C GLN A 61 -9.20 -0.57 -1.63
N LEU A 62 -10.36 -0.17 -1.06
CA LEU A 62 -11.55 -1.04 -0.99
C LEU A 62 -12.10 -1.38 -2.39
N PRO A 63 -12.26 -0.42 -3.31
CA PRO A 63 -12.59 -0.73 -4.71
C PRO A 63 -11.62 -1.67 -5.43
N VAL A 64 -10.32 -1.66 -5.08
CA VAL A 64 -9.33 -2.60 -5.63
C VAL A 64 -9.62 -4.02 -5.13
N ILE A 65 -9.91 -4.17 -3.84
CA ILE A 65 -10.31 -5.46 -3.24
C ILE A 65 -11.62 -5.94 -3.88
N ASP A 66 -12.62 -5.07 -4.02
CA ASP A 66 -13.90 -5.40 -4.65
C ASP A 66 -13.70 -5.88 -6.10
N ALA A 67 -12.85 -5.21 -6.88
CA ALA A 67 -12.53 -5.64 -8.24
C ALA A 67 -11.93 -7.06 -8.32
N VAL A 68 -11.09 -7.43 -7.35
CA VAL A 68 -10.53 -8.80 -7.24
C VAL A 68 -11.61 -9.80 -6.85
N LEU A 69 -12.43 -9.47 -5.85
CA LEU A 69 -13.53 -10.32 -5.36
C LEU A 69 -14.61 -10.56 -6.42
N ASP A 70 -14.89 -9.56 -7.24
CA ASP A 70 -15.87 -9.61 -8.33
C ASP A 70 -15.30 -10.27 -9.60
N GLY A 71 -14.01 -10.61 -9.62
CA GLY A 71 -13.34 -11.20 -10.78
C GLY A 71 -13.13 -10.24 -11.96
N ARG A 72 -13.23 -8.93 -11.70
CA ARG A 72 -12.90 -7.87 -12.67
C ARG A 72 -11.38 -7.66 -12.80
N ALA A 73 -10.64 -8.04 -11.76
CA ALA A 73 -9.19 -8.14 -11.74
C ALA A 73 -8.76 -9.47 -11.12
N ASP A 74 -7.61 -9.97 -11.54
CA ASP A 74 -7.02 -11.21 -11.01
C ASP A 74 -6.21 -10.91 -9.74
N VAL A 75 -5.61 -9.72 -9.70
CA VAL A 75 -4.76 -9.25 -8.60
C VAL A 75 -4.89 -7.74 -8.41
N GLY A 76 -4.66 -7.25 -7.20
CA GLY A 76 -4.55 -5.82 -6.92
C GLY A 76 -3.56 -5.56 -5.79
N PRO A 77 -2.69 -4.53 -5.90
CA PRO A 77 -1.87 -4.10 -4.79
C PRO A 77 -2.70 -3.28 -3.80
N VAL A 78 -2.56 -3.60 -2.52
CA VAL A 78 -3.20 -2.91 -1.39
C VAL A 78 -2.18 -2.59 -0.32
N ASP A 79 -2.54 -1.61 0.50
CA ASP A 79 -1.78 -1.25 1.69
C ASP A 79 -1.85 -2.38 2.72
N ALA A 80 -0.70 -2.87 3.20
CA ALA A 80 -0.66 -4.00 4.14
C ALA A 80 -1.29 -3.62 5.49
N TYR A 81 -0.97 -2.43 6.02
CA TYR A 81 -1.57 -1.90 7.23
C TYR A 81 -3.09 -1.71 7.08
N GLY A 82 -3.54 -1.15 5.96
CA GLY A 82 -4.96 -1.05 5.62
C GLY A 82 -5.68 -2.40 5.56
N LEU A 83 -5.03 -3.43 5.00
CA LEU A 83 -5.56 -4.79 4.97
C LEU A 83 -5.63 -5.42 6.37
N ASP A 84 -4.63 -5.19 7.21
CA ASP A 84 -4.61 -5.69 8.58
C ASP A 84 -5.65 -5.01 9.48
N LEU A 85 -5.90 -3.71 9.29
CA LEU A 85 -7.04 -3.03 9.92
C LEU A 85 -8.38 -3.67 9.51
N LEU A 86 -8.56 -3.97 8.23
CA LEU A 86 -9.77 -4.66 7.76
C LEU A 86 -9.92 -6.05 8.41
N ARG A 87 -8.82 -6.78 8.60
CA ARG A 87 -8.82 -8.07 9.31
C ARG A 87 -9.14 -7.91 10.80
N ARG A 88 -8.48 -6.96 11.48
CA ARG A 88 -8.68 -6.64 12.91
C ARG A 88 -10.14 -6.36 13.22
N HIS A 89 -10.79 -5.59 12.36
CA HIS A 89 -12.19 -5.18 12.50
C HIS A 89 -13.17 -6.14 11.81
N GLY A 90 -12.72 -7.35 11.46
CA GLY A 90 -13.60 -8.45 11.02
C GLY A 90 -14.26 -8.26 9.65
N ALA A 91 -13.72 -7.40 8.79
CA ALA A 91 -14.31 -7.13 7.48
C ALA A 91 -14.34 -8.39 6.60
N GLU A 92 -15.53 -8.78 6.15
CA GLU A 92 -15.73 -9.97 5.30
C GLU A 92 -14.88 -9.95 4.02
N ARG A 93 -14.66 -8.76 3.45
CA ARG A 93 -13.78 -8.58 2.29
C ARG A 93 -12.38 -9.12 2.53
N ALA A 94 -11.80 -8.84 3.70
CA ALA A 94 -10.43 -9.22 4.02
C ALA A 94 -10.27 -10.74 4.22
N LYS A 95 -11.33 -11.44 4.62
CA LYS A 95 -11.35 -12.91 4.76
C LYS A 95 -11.37 -13.63 3.40
N ARG A 96 -11.88 -12.95 2.37
CA ARG A 96 -12.08 -13.49 1.02
C ARG A 96 -10.92 -13.22 0.07
N VAL A 97 -9.87 -12.55 0.54
CA VAL A 97 -8.64 -12.33 -0.21
C VAL A 97 -7.44 -12.92 0.52
N ARG A 98 -6.39 -13.27 -0.24
CA ARG A 98 -5.09 -13.68 0.31
C ARG A 98 -3.95 -12.99 -0.41
N VAL A 99 -2.84 -12.85 0.29
CA VAL A 99 -1.62 -12.24 -0.24
C VAL A 99 -0.81 -13.30 -1.00
N VAL A 100 -0.33 -12.97 -2.20
CA VAL A 100 0.56 -13.83 -3.02
C VAL A 100 1.96 -13.26 -3.18
N ALA A 101 2.15 -11.97 -2.89
CA ALA A 101 3.45 -11.31 -2.84
C ALA A 101 3.36 -10.04 -2.00
N THR A 102 4.49 -9.62 -1.46
CA THR A 102 4.64 -8.38 -0.68
C THR A 102 5.78 -7.57 -1.29
N THR A 103 5.57 -6.25 -1.37
CA THR A 103 6.58 -5.31 -1.87
C THR A 103 7.70 -5.12 -0.84
N LEU A 104 8.82 -4.52 -1.24
CA LEU A 104 9.81 -4.08 -0.25
C LEU A 104 9.19 -3.04 0.71
N ASP A 105 9.59 -3.12 1.97
CA ASP A 105 9.13 -2.21 3.02
C ASP A 105 9.41 -0.75 2.66
N ALA A 106 8.53 0.14 3.09
CA ALA A 106 8.67 1.59 2.99
C ALA A 106 8.12 2.21 4.28
N PRO A 107 8.54 3.44 4.65
CA PRO A 107 7.96 4.14 5.78
C PRO A 107 6.43 4.21 5.69
N SER A 108 5.76 4.02 6.82
CA SER A 108 4.32 4.24 6.95
C SER A 108 3.95 5.69 6.67
N ALA A 109 2.69 5.95 6.32
CA ALA A 109 2.22 7.30 6.06
C ALA A 109 2.47 8.21 7.30
N PRO A 110 3.12 9.38 7.12
CA PRO A 110 3.40 10.28 8.24
C PRO A 110 2.16 11.11 8.59
N LEU A 111 2.14 11.64 9.81
CA LEU A 111 1.27 12.76 10.16
C LEU A 111 1.98 14.05 9.78
N VAL A 112 1.33 14.89 8.97
CA VAL A 112 1.91 16.12 8.43
C VAL A 112 1.08 17.31 8.89
N ALA A 113 1.73 18.29 9.52
CA ALA A 113 1.09 19.56 9.89
C ALA A 113 1.16 20.56 8.74
N SER A 114 0.11 21.36 8.56
CA SER A 114 0.13 22.49 7.62
C SER A 114 1.19 23.52 8.03
N PRO A 115 1.88 24.19 7.08
CA PRO A 115 2.79 25.28 7.39
C PRO A 115 2.14 26.45 8.17
N GLY A 116 0.81 26.55 8.15
CA GLY A 116 0.06 27.57 8.89
C GLY A 116 -0.18 27.25 10.38
N VAL A 117 0.14 26.04 10.85
CA VAL A 117 0.03 25.70 12.28
C VAL A 117 1.18 26.36 13.03
N ASP A 118 0.87 27.07 14.12
CA ASP A 118 1.89 27.76 14.89
C ASP A 118 2.90 26.77 15.51
N PRO A 119 4.19 27.17 15.68
CA PRO A 119 5.22 26.25 16.14
C PRO A 119 4.97 25.63 17.51
N VAL A 120 4.31 26.37 18.41
CA VAL A 120 4.04 25.91 19.78
C VAL A 120 2.97 24.82 19.77
N THR A 121 1.87 25.03 19.03
CA THR A 121 0.84 24.00 18.84
C THR A 121 1.40 22.77 18.15
N ARG A 122 2.20 22.95 17.10
CA ARG A 122 2.87 21.83 16.41
C ARG A 122 3.74 21.01 17.36
N GLN A 123 4.55 21.67 18.18
CA GLN A 123 5.41 21.01 19.16
C GLN A 123 4.60 20.21 20.19
N ARG A 124 3.53 20.82 20.75
CA ARG A 124 2.66 20.14 21.73
C ARG A 124 1.95 18.93 21.15
N LEU A 125 1.50 19.00 19.89
CA LEU A 125 0.90 17.86 19.19
C LEU A 125 1.90 16.73 18.97
N ALA A 126 3.13 17.05 18.54
CA ALA A 126 4.18 16.06 18.36
C ALA A 126 4.53 15.38 19.70
N GLU A 127 4.74 16.15 20.77
CA GLU A 127 5.01 15.62 22.11
C GLU A 127 3.89 14.71 22.62
N ALA A 128 2.62 15.08 22.40
CA ALA A 128 1.48 14.26 22.79
C ALA A 128 1.44 12.93 22.02
N LEU A 129 1.67 12.95 20.69
CA LEU A 129 1.72 11.74 19.87
C LEU A 129 2.88 10.82 20.27
N LEU A 130 4.07 11.38 20.53
CA LEU A 130 5.27 10.64 20.98
C LEU A 130 5.15 10.06 22.40
N ALA A 131 4.17 10.53 23.17
CA ALA A 131 3.84 10.01 24.49
C ALA A 131 2.62 9.08 24.52
N ALA A 132 1.95 8.88 23.37
CA ALA A 132 0.67 8.17 23.32
C ALA A 132 0.77 6.72 23.81
N ASP A 133 1.89 6.04 23.55
CA ASP A 133 2.14 4.67 23.98
C ASP A 133 2.28 4.53 25.51
N ARG A 134 2.52 5.63 26.22
CA ARG A 134 2.65 5.70 27.68
C ARG A 134 1.41 6.24 28.38
N ALA A 135 0.39 6.65 27.62
CA ALA A 135 -0.88 7.16 28.14
C ALA A 135 -1.89 6.00 28.26
N PRO A 136 -2.22 5.51 29.47
CA PRO A 136 -3.11 4.36 29.65
C PRO A 136 -4.48 4.54 29.00
N GLU A 137 -5.01 5.76 28.96
CA GLU A 137 -6.27 6.12 28.33
C GLU A 137 -6.29 5.95 26.80
N LEU A 138 -5.12 5.87 26.15
CA LEU A 138 -4.99 5.64 24.71
C LEU A 138 -4.69 4.20 24.35
N ALA A 139 -4.44 3.32 25.32
CA ALA A 139 -4.00 1.95 25.06
C ALA A 139 -4.99 1.16 24.18
N SER A 140 -6.30 1.27 24.45
CA SER A 140 -7.33 0.61 23.62
C SER A 140 -7.41 1.22 22.22
N THR A 141 -7.27 2.53 22.09
CA THR A 141 -7.28 3.21 20.78
C THR A 141 -6.09 2.80 19.93
N LEU A 142 -4.90 2.73 20.52
CA LEU A 142 -3.68 2.28 19.83
C LEU A 142 -3.79 0.82 19.37
N ASP A 143 -4.32 -0.06 20.23
CA ASP A 143 -4.56 -1.46 19.91
C ASP A 143 -5.62 -1.66 18.80
N GLU A 144 -6.72 -0.90 18.83
CA GLU A 144 -7.74 -0.90 17.77
C GLU A 144 -7.21 -0.41 16.42
N LEU A 145 -6.27 0.54 16.45
CA LEU A 145 -5.59 1.07 15.27
C LEU A 145 -4.36 0.26 14.85
N LEU A 146 -3.97 -0.79 15.58
CA LEU A 146 -2.74 -1.54 15.34
C LEU A 146 -1.48 -0.67 15.36
N ILE A 147 -1.46 0.39 16.17
CA ILE A 147 -0.33 1.31 16.33
C ILE A 147 0.39 1.00 17.63
N ALA A 148 1.66 0.58 17.55
CA ALA A 148 2.45 0.32 18.75
C ALA A 148 2.91 1.62 19.44
N ARG A 149 3.34 2.61 18.67
CA ARG A 149 3.78 3.94 19.12
C ARG A 149 3.96 4.88 17.92
N PHE A 150 4.13 6.16 18.19
CA PHE A 150 4.65 7.13 17.23
C PHE A 150 6.15 7.35 17.46
N THR A 151 6.86 7.70 16.40
CA THR A 151 8.28 8.11 16.46
C THR A 151 8.45 9.40 15.67
N ASP A 152 9.55 10.11 15.91
CA ASP A 152 9.93 11.25 15.08
C ASP A 152 10.00 10.82 13.60
N ALA A 153 9.45 11.67 12.73
CA ALA A 153 9.52 11.47 11.30
C ALA A 153 10.82 12.06 10.77
N ASP A 154 11.61 11.23 10.09
CA ASP A 154 12.72 11.68 9.25
C ASP A 154 12.19 11.89 7.82
N PRO A 155 12.12 13.14 7.31
CA PRO A 155 11.68 13.39 5.95
C PRO A 155 12.51 12.63 4.90
N ASP A 156 13.80 12.43 5.14
CA ASP A 156 14.72 11.79 4.20
C ASP A 156 14.42 10.28 4.08
N ALA A 157 13.80 9.67 5.09
CA ALA A 157 13.36 8.27 5.04
C ALA A 157 12.35 8.03 3.89
N PHE A 158 11.61 9.06 3.46
CA PHE A 158 10.63 8.97 2.38
C PHE A 158 11.27 9.04 0.97
N ASP A 159 12.55 9.40 0.84
CA ASP A 159 13.25 9.47 -0.44
C ASP A 159 13.29 8.13 -1.16
N VAL A 160 13.21 7.02 -0.43
CA VAL A 160 13.09 5.68 -1.01
C VAL A 160 11.90 5.56 -1.98
N MET A 161 10.80 6.28 -1.71
CA MET A 161 9.63 6.28 -2.57
C MET A 161 9.91 6.99 -3.90
N LEU A 162 10.64 8.10 -3.85
CA LEU A 162 11.09 8.85 -5.04
C LEU A 162 12.13 8.06 -5.83
N ALA A 163 13.09 7.42 -5.15
CA ALA A 163 14.09 6.57 -5.77
C ALA A 163 13.44 5.43 -6.55
N ARG A 164 12.48 4.73 -5.95
CA ARG A 164 11.70 3.65 -6.60
C ARG A 164 10.91 4.15 -7.81
N HIS A 165 10.33 5.35 -7.71
CA HIS A 165 9.63 5.98 -8.83
C HIS A 165 10.59 6.23 -10.01
N ARG A 166 11.73 6.87 -9.75
CA ARG A 166 12.76 7.17 -10.75
C ARG A 166 13.36 5.90 -11.38
N GLN A 167 13.58 4.86 -10.59
CA GLN A 167 14.05 3.56 -11.10
C GLN A 167 13.05 2.92 -12.06
N ALA A 168 11.74 3.00 -11.78
CA ALA A 168 10.73 2.53 -12.71
C ALA A 168 10.69 3.36 -14.01
N GLU A 169 10.84 4.68 -13.92
CA GLU A 169 10.94 5.55 -15.10
C GLU A 169 12.18 5.26 -15.95
N ALA A 170 13.35 5.09 -15.31
CA ALA A 170 14.60 4.77 -16.00
C ALA A 170 14.55 3.42 -16.73
N ALA A 171 13.73 2.48 -16.25
CA ALA A 171 13.46 1.19 -16.90
C ALA A 171 12.35 1.27 -17.98
N ALA A 172 11.92 2.47 -18.37
CA ALA A 172 10.81 2.73 -19.27
C ALA A 172 9.48 2.08 -18.81
N TYR A 173 9.30 1.87 -17.50
CA TYR A 173 8.07 1.37 -16.90
C TYR A 173 7.30 2.53 -16.23
N THR A 174 6.87 3.48 -17.04
CA THR A 174 6.24 4.72 -16.56
C THR A 174 4.83 4.48 -16.03
N ARG A 175 4.14 3.44 -16.48
CA ARG A 175 2.81 3.03 -16.01
C ARG A 175 2.68 1.52 -15.88
N LEU A 176 1.67 1.04 -15.14
CA LEU A 176 1.43 -0.39 -14.96
C LEU A 176 0.99 -1.11 -16.26
N GLY A 177 0.50 -0.36 -17.26
CA GLY A 177 0.09 -0.85 -18.58
C GLY A 177 0.98 -0.34 -19.69
#